data_AF-A0A2V8KDL8-F1
#
_entry.id   AF-A0A2V8KDL8-F1
#
_cell.length_a   1.000
_cell.length_b   1.000
_cell.length_c   1.000
_cell.angle_alpha   90.00
_cell.angle_beta   90.00
_cell.angle_gamma   90.00
#
_symmetry.space_group_name_H-M   'P 1'
#
loop_
_entity.id
_entity.type
_entity.pdbx_description
1 polymer ?
#
loop_
_entity_poly.entity_id
_entity_poly.type
_entity_poly.pdbx_seq_one_letter_code
_entity_poly.pdbx_strand_id
1 'polypeptide(L)'
;MFRLFSRKNLERIKYVWGSGRIWGGSQVQHWLEHPLVQERINLKVSGTARLNRLDEFIGPSRFQWTDAQIQTMNEQLQQLPKHLRRLISDQSKFKERIVRKTVAYMAAADPSEAVRSLEIVPLLAQYFRILEVKGYGGAILHELLYDIAGNFCEEHTGSLDYLRRLFETEDQLTASQKIRDDFPVIIVRSREA
;
A
#
# COMPACT_ATOMS: atom_id res chain seq x y z
N MET A 1 -9.52 -34.56 -7.16
CA MET A 1 -9.53 -35.43 -5.95
C MET A 1 -8.37 -35.00 -5.06
N PHE A 2 -8.62 -34.13 -4.09
CA PHE A 2 -7.59 -33.62 -3.17
C PHE A 2 -7.19 -34.73 -2.18
N ARG A 3 -5.91 -35.08 -2.10
CA ARG A 3 -5.40 -36.03 -1.09
C ARG A 3 -5.57 -35.44 0.31
N LEU A 4 -6.07 -36.23 1.27
CA LEU A 4 -6.16 -35.84 2.69
C LEU A 4 -4.78 -35.47 3.24
N PHE A 5 -4.68 -34.28 3.85
CA PHE A 5 -3.52 -33.83 4.60
C PHE A 5 -3.28 -34.73 5.82
N SER A 6 -2.05 -35.24 5.99
CA SER A 6 -1.70 -36.13 7.10
C SER A 6 -1.38 -35.36 8.39
N ARG A 7 -1.51 -36.02 9.56
CA ARG A 7 -1.17 -35.46 10.88
C ARG A 7 0.31 -35.01 10.99
N LYS A 8 1.23 -35.66 10.26
CA LYS A 8 2.66 -35.25 10.13
C LYS A 8 2.85 -34.00 9.26
N ASN A 9 1.92 -33.70 8.34
CA ASN A 9 1.98 -32.48 7.51
C ASN A 9 1.48 -31.23 8.27
N LEU A 10 0.58 -31.41 9.25
CA LEU A 10 0.09 -30.35 10.13
C LEU A 10 1.16 -29.88 11.14
N GLU A 11 2.00 -30.77 11.66
CA GLU A 11 3.09 -30.41 12.59
C GLU A 11 4.25 -29.69 11.88
N ARG A 12 4.44 -29.90 10.57
CA ARG A 12 5.50 -29.27 9.75
C ARG A 12 5.18 -27.81 9.38
N ILE A 13 3.89 -27.48 9.19
CA ILE A 13 3.40 -26.09 9.03
C ILE A 13 3.62 -25.29 10.33
N LYS A 14 3.49 -25.94 11.50
CA LYS A 14 3.75 -25.32 12.82
C LYS A 14 5.23 -24.93 13.08
N TYR A 15 6.19 -25.51 12.34
CA TYR A 15 7.64 -25.23 12.46
C TYR A 15 8.15 -24.19 11.45
N VAL A 16 7.51 -24.05 10.27
CA VAL A 16 8.05 -23.32 9.08
C VAL A 16 7.14 -22.18 8.58
N TRP A 17 6.10 -21.91 9.33
CA TRP A 17 5.86 -20.54 9.81
C TRP A 17 6.96 -20.06 10.79
N GLY A 18 8.16 -20.66 10.80
CA GLY A 18 9.02 -20.59 11.97
C GLY A 18 10.53 -20.73 11.75
N SER A 19 11.20 -20.82 12.91
CA SER A 19 12.63 -20.90 13.27
C SER A 19 13.68 -20.03 12.56
N GLY A 20 13.35 -19.32 11.48
CA GLY A 20 14.22 -18.35 10.82
C GLY A 20 13.54 -17.00 10.70
N ARG A 21 14.20 -15.96 11.25
CA ARG A 21 13.78 -14.55 11.15
C ARG A 21 13.37 -14.18 9.73
N ILE A 22 12.08 -13.96 9.51
CA ILE A 22 11.59 -13.20 8.36
C ILE A 22 10.66 -12.14 8.95
N TRP A 23 11.31 -11.06 9.38
CA TRP A 23 10.75 -9.75 9.74
C TRP A 23 9.63 -9.75 10.79
N GLY A 24 10.01 -9.52 12.05
CA GLY A 24 9.08 -9.20 13.16
C GLY A 24 8.34 -7.88 12.90
N GLY A 25 7.11 -7.72 13.37
CA GLY A 25 6.85 -7.54 14.80
C GLY A 25 5.45 -7.94 15.28
N SER A 26 4.83 -8.98 14.71
CA SER A 26 3.62 -9.55 15.34
C SER A 26 3.71 -11.08 15.38
N GLN A 27 3.16 -11.70 16.43
CA GLN A 27 3.03 -13.15 16.55
C GLN A 27 1.98 -13.74 15.58
N VAL A 28 1.40 -12.93 14.71
CA VAL A 28 0.40 -13.34 13.73
C VAL A 28 1.02 -13.27 12.36
N GLN A 29 1.43 -14.43 11.84
CA GLN A 29 1.74 -14.54 10.42
C GLN A 29 0.42 -14.51 9.65
N HIS A 30 0.25 -13.46 8.85
CA HIS A 30 -0.96 -13.28 8.07
C HIS A 30 -1.08 -14.41 7.03
N TRP A 31 -2.28 -14.92 6.74
CA TRP A 31 -2.46 -16.07 5.84
C TRP A 31 -1.81 -15.88 4.46
N LEU A 32 -1.69 -14.62 4.02
CA LEU A 32 -0.98 -14.26 2.79
C LEU A 32 0.47 -14.73 2.79
N GLU A 33 1.14 -14.75 3.93
CA GLU A 33 2.55 -15.11 4.06
C GLU A 33 2.80 -16.62 3.84
N HIS A 34 1.76 -17.46 3.73
CA HIS A 34 1.92 -18.90 3.61
C HIS A 34 2.53 -19.21 2.23
N PRO A 35 3.58 -20.03 2.10
CA PRO A 35 4.24 -20.26 0.81
C PRO A 35 3.30 -20.73 -0.31
N LEU A 36 2.36 -21.64 -0.04
CA LEU A 36 1.35 -22.07 -1.02
C LEU A 36 0.33 -20.97 -1.36
N VAL A 37 0.10 -20.03 -0.44
CA VAL A 37 -0.77 -18.87 -0.70
C VAL A 37 0.00 -17.88 -1.58
N GLN A 38 1.26 -17.59 -1.26
CA GLN A 38 2.14 -16.78 -2.10
C GLN A 38 2.25 -17.34 -3.52
N GLU A 39 2.45 -18.65 -3.67
CA GLU A 39 2.48 -19.34 -4.96
C GLU A 39 1.15 -19.18 -5.71
N ARG A 40 0.02 -19.39 -5.03
CA ARG A 40 -1.32 -19.21 -5.61
C ARG A 40 -1.54 -17.77 -6.06
N ILE A 41 -1.09 -16.78 -5.29
CA ILE A 41 -1.23 -15.38 -5.67
C ILE A 41 -0.31 -15.06 -6.86
N ASN A 42 0.93 -15.53 -6.86
CA ASN A 42 1.84 -15.37 -8.00
C ASN A 42 1.23 -15.95 -9.29
N LEU A 43 0.62 -17.13 -9.21
CA LEU A 43 -0.13 -17.73 -10.34
C LEU A 43 -1.27 -16.84 -10.81
N LYS A 44 -2.05 -16.25 -9.89
CA LYS A 44 -3.20 -15.39 -10.25
C LYS A 44 -2.80 -14.04 -10.83
N VAL A 45 -1.73 -13.44 -10.31
CA VAL A 45 -1.29 -12.09 -10.70
C VAL A 45 -0.43 -12.14 -11.96
N SER A 46 0.42 -13.17 -12.10
CA SER A 46 1.43 -13.24 -13.17
C SER A 46 1.24 -14.40 -14.16
N GLY A 47 0.25 -15.27 -13.93
CA GLY A 47 0.04 -16.48 -14.73
C GLY A 47 1.00 -17.63 -14.40
N THR A 48 1.95 -17.45 -13.46
CA THR A 48 2.95 -18.45 -13.09
C THR A 48 3.32 -18.40 -11.61
N ALA A 49 3.64 -19.56 -11.03
CA ALA A 49 4.13 -19.70 -9.65
C ALA A 49 5.55 -19.17 -9.45
N ARG A 50 6.32 -19.01 -10.54
CA ARG A 50 7.77 -18.79 -10.52
C ARG A 50 8.19 -17.31 -10.48
N LEU A 51 7.25 -16.39 -10.62
CA LEU A 51 7.53 -14.96 -10.53
C LEU A 51 7.25 -14.46 -9.12
N ASN A 52 8.06 -13.50 -8.68
CA ASN A 52 7.83 -12.79 -7.42
C ASN A 52 7.05 -11.51 -7.69
N ARG A 53 6.32 -11.04 -6.69
CA ARG A 53 5.62 -9.76 -6.74
C ARG A 53 5.95 -8.92 -5.51
N LEU A 54 5.94 -7.60 -5.68
CA LEU A 54 6.00 -6.62 -4.61
C LEU A 54 4.76 -5.73 -4.72
N ASP A 55 4.17 -5.40 -3.58
CA ASP A 55 3.05 -4.46 -3.46
C ASP A 55 3.36 -3.61 -2.23
N GLU A 56 3.95 -2.44 -2.46
CA GLU A 56 4.59 -1.63 -1.41
C GLU A 56 4.57 -0.15 -1.78
N PHE A 57 4.58 0.73 -0.78
CA PHE A 57 4.74 2.16 -1.00
C PHE A 57 6.14 2.48 -1.56
N ILE A 58 6.20 2.98 -2.79
CA ILE A 58 7.43 3.42 -3.47
C ILE A 58 7.50 4.95 -3.63
N GLY A 59 6.56 5.67 -3.02
CA GLY A 59 6.49 7.12 -3.06
C GLY A 59 7.61 7.80 -2.28
N PRO A 60 7.52 9.14 -2.07
CA PRO A 60 8.54 9.93 -1.39
C PRO A 60 8.93 9.39 -0.02
N SER A 61 10.24 9.18 0.22
CA SER A 61 10.76 8.65 1.49
C SER A 61 10.23 9.43 2.68
N ARG A 62 9.77 8.73 3.72
CA ARG A 62 9.10 9.27 4.91
C ARG A 62 7.94 10.21 4.57
N PHE A 63 7.20 9.87 3.52
CA PHE A 63 6.02 10.62 3.08
C PHE A 63 6.31 12.10 2.81
N GLN A 64 7.53 12.40 2.34
CA GLN A 64 7.92 13.77 1.98
C GLN A 64 7.39 14.15 0.59
N TRP A 65 6.06 14.04 0.41
CA TRP A 65 5.34 14.45 -0.82
C TRP A 65 5.67 15.88 -1.21
N THR A 66 5.55 16.27 -2.47
CA THR A 66 5.85 17.65 -2.89
C THR A 66 4.87 18.68 -2.33
N ASP A 67 5.22 19.97 -2.37
CA ASP A 67 4.32 21.05 -1.92
C ASP A 67 3.04 21.09 -2.76
N ALA A 68 3.16 20.83 -4.07
CA ALA A 68 2.03 20.70 -4.98
C ALA A 68 1.10 19.54 -4.58
N GLN A 69 1.64 18.38 -4.20
CA GLN A 69 0.82 17.27 -3.71
C GLN A 69 0.08 17.63 -2.42
N ILE A 70 0.76 18.25 -1.45
CA ILE A 70 0.14 18.69 -0.19
C ILE A 70 -0.94 19.75 -0.45
N GLN A 71 -0.71 20.67 -1.37
CA GLN A 71 -1.70 21.68 -1.76
C GLN A 71 -2.94 21.01 -2.37
N THR A 72 -2.77 20.17 -3.38
CA THR A 72 -3.87 19.42 -4.01
C THR A 72 -4.67 18.62 -2.98
N MET A 73 -3.98 17.89 -2.09
CA MET A 73 -4.63 17.12 -1.02
C MET A 73 -5.53 18.00 -0.15
N ASN A 74 -5.06 19.18 0.25
CA ASN A 74 -5.84 20.11 1.07
C ASN A 74 -6.99 20.77 0.29
N GLU A 75 -6.80 21.11 -0.98
CA GLU A 75 -7.86 21.66 -1.84
C GLU A 75 -9.00 20.66 -2.03
N GLN A 76 -8.67 19.38 -2.24
CA GLN A 76 -9.66 18.31 -2.34
C GLN A 76 -10.33 18.02 -0.99
N LEU A 77 -9.57 17.98 0.11
CA LEU A 77 -10.11 17.81 1.45
C LEU A 77 -11.14 18.90 1.78
N GLN A 78 -10.86 20.17 1.45
CA GLN A 78 -11.76 21.29 1.75
C GLN A 78 -13.08 21.23 0.99
N GLN A 79 -13.12 20.57 -0.17
CA GLN A 79 -14.35 20.36 -0.94
C GLN A 79 -15.25 19.27 -0.33
N LEU A 80 -14.72 18.44 0.57
CA LEU A 80 -15.49 17.37 1.21
C LEU A 80 -16.45 17.93 2.28
N PRO A 81 -17.73 17.51 2.26
CA PRO A 81 -18.65 17.74 3.36
C PRO A 81 -18.04 17.34 4.70
N LYS A 82 -18.32 18.11 5.75
CA LYS A 82 -17.74 17.91 7.08
C LYS A 82 -17.91 16.48 7.62
N HIS A 83 -19.04 15.83 7.34
CA HIS A 83 -19.30 14.46 7.78
C HIS A 83 -18.36 13.42 7.14
N LEU A 84 -17.89 13.64 5.90
CA LEU A 84 -16.92 12.76 5.24
C LEU A 84 -15.48 12.93 5.73
N ARG A 85 -15.22 14.02 6.48
CA ARG A 85 -13.91 14.32 7.08
C ARG A 85 -13.77 13.80 8.51
N ARG A 86 -14.77 13.12 9.05
CA ARG A 86 -14.74 12.61 10.44
C ARG A 86 -13.70 11.52 10.57
N LEU A 87 -12.87 11.56 11.61
CA LEU A 87 -11.86 10.53 11.80
C LEU A 87 -12.52 9.21 12.23
N ILE A 88 -12.10 8.09 11.63
CA ILE A 88 -12.59 6.76 11.99
C ILE A 88 -12.05 6.36 13.36
N SER A 89 -10.77 6.65 13.61
CA SER A 89 -10.07 6.38 14.88
C SER A 89 -10.62 7.19 16.07
N ASP A 90 -11.16 8.38 15.82
CA ASP A 90 -11.70 9.28 16.84
C ASP A 90 -12.88 10.08 16.28
N GLN A 91 -14.10 9.57 16.50
CA GLN A 91 -15.35 10.13 15.99
C GLN A 91 -15.65 11.56 16.51
N SER A 92 -14.92 12.05 17.53
CA SER A 92 -15.05 13.43 18.01
C SER A 92 -14.30 14.46 17.16
N LYS A 93 -13.36 14.00 16.31
CA LYS A 93 -12.46 14.85 15.53
C LYS A 93 -12.75 14.79 14.03
N PHE A 94 -12.24 15.80 13.34
CA PHE A 94 -12.32 15.93 11.88
C PHE A 94 -10.93 16.18 11.31
N LYS A 95 -10.70 15.70 10.10
CA LYS A 95 -9.52 15.99 9.30
C LYS A 95 -9.66 17.39 8.70
N GLU A 96 -9.01 18.36 9.34
CA GLU A 96 -9.09 19.77 8.93
C GLU A 96 -7.99 20.15 7.94
N ARG A 97 -6.82 19.52 8.04
CA ARG A 97 -5.66 19.83 7.20
C ARG A 97 -4.74 18.62 7.09
N ILE A 98 -4.16 18.44 5.91
CA ILE A 98 -3.08 17.49 5.67
C ILE A 98 -1.76 18.26 5.71
N VAL A 99 -0.81 17.77 6.49
CA VAL A 99 0.51 18.38 6.66
C VAL A 99 1.60 17.35 6.42
N ARG A 100 2.67 17.76 5.74
CA ARG A 100 3.88 16.96 5.65
C ARG A 100 4.55 16.94 7.03
N LYS A 101 4.48 15.80 7.70
CA LYS A 101 5.20 15.57 8.96
C LYS A 101 6.70 15.69 8.72
N THR A 102 7.44 16.21 9.70
CA THR A 102 8.90 16.30 9.58
C THR A 102 9.52 14.90 9.59
N VAL A 103 10.68 14.76 8.94
CA VAL A 103 11.45 13.50 8.97
C VAL A 103 11.74 13.04 10.40
N ALA A 104 12.08 13.96 11.30
CA ALA A 104 12.35 13.65 12.70
C ALA A 104 11.09 13.13 13.43
N TYR A 105 9.93 13.74 13.17
CA TYR A 105 8.67 13.25 13.72
C TYR A 105 8.35 11.83 13.22
N MET A 106 8.49 11.60 11.91
CA MET A 106 8.28 10.28 11.32
C MET A 106 9.23 9.23 11.93
N ALA A 107 10.52 9.56 12.05
CA ALA A 107 11.51 8.66 12.63
C ALA A 107 11.28 8.37 14.11
N ALA A 108 10.76 9.33 14.87
CA ALA A 108 10.43 9.13 16.28
C ALA A 108 9.18 8.26 16.47
N ALA A 109 8.19 8.38 15.58
CA ALA A 109 6.99 7.56 15.60
C ALA A 109 7.28 6.12 15.15
N ASP A 110 7.97 5.97 14.01
CA ASP A 110 8.47 4.70 13.50
C ASP A 110 9.77 4.93 12.69
N PRO A 111 10.93 4.48 13.20
CA PRO A 111 12.20 4.62 12.50
C PRO A 111 12.25 3.92 11.14
N SER A 112 11.47 2.86 10.93
CA SER A 112 11.45 2.03 9.73
C SER A 112 10.49 2.53 8.66
N GLU A 113 9.47 3.29 9.06
CA GLU A 113 8.36 3.68 8.19
C GLU A 113 8.81 4.52 6.99
N ALA A 114 8.56 3.98 5.80
CA ALA A 114 8.85 4.57 4.48
C ALA A 114 10.27 5.17 4.34
N VAL A 115 11.26 4.71 5.12
CA VAL A 115 12.55 5.41 5.26
C VAL A 115 13.34 5.53 3.93
N ARG A 116 13.19 4.56 3.04
CA ARG A 116 13.89 4.48 1.74
C ARG A 116 12.95 4.02 0.60
N SER A 117 11.66 4.39 0.67
CA SER A 117 10.65 3.95 -0.31
C SER A 117 11.02 4.32 -1.75
N LEU A 118 11.55 5.51 -2.00
CA LEU A 118 12.01 5.94 -3.34
C LEU A 118 13.12 5.06 -3.93
N GLU A 119 13.89 4.38 -3.09
CA GLU A 119 15.03 3.56 -3.53
C GLU A 119 14.61 2.12 -3.85
N ILE A 120 13.38 1.71 -3.50
CA ILE A 120 12.89 0.34 -3.70
C ILE A 120 13.03 -0.08 -5.16
N VAL A 121 12.46 0.68 -6.09
CA VAL A 121 12.45 0.29 -7.52
C VAL A 121 13.86 0.25 -8.13
N PRO A 122 14.72 1.29 -7.94
CA PRO A 122 16.12 1.22 -8.39
C PRO A 122 16.91 0.04 -7.80
N LEU A 123 16.74 -0.26 -6.51
CA LEU A 123 17.43 -1.39 -5.86
C LEU A 123 16.90 -2.73 -6.39
N LEU A 124 15.58 -2.85 -6.54
CA LEU A 124 14.93 -4.04 -7.10
C LEU A 124 15.48 -4.36 -8.49
N ALA A 125 15.70 -3.34 -9.32
CA ALA A 125 16.27 -3.49 -10.66
C ALA A 125 17.73 -3.99 -10.66
N GLN A 126 18.49 -3.83 -9.56
CA GLN A 126 19.86 -4.35 -9.45
C GLN A 126 19.89 -5.87 -9.29
N TYR A 127 18.97 -6.42 -8.48
CA TYR A 127 18.95 -7.83 -8.11
C TYR A 127 17.99 -8.67 -8.98
N PHE A 128 16.95 -8.03 -9.51
CA PHE A 128 15.90 -8.69 -10.28
C PHE A 128 15.77 -8.09 -11.68
N ARG A 129 15.15 -8.86 -12.57
CA ARG A 129 14.58 -8.34 -13.80
C ARG A 129 13.13 -7.92 -13.51
N ILE A 130 12.86 -6.62 -13.58
CA ILE A 130 11.50 -6.08 -13.52
C ILE A 130 10.80 -6.43 -14.82
N LEU A 131 9.67 -7.12 -14.73
CA LEU A 131 8.86 -7.53 -15.88
C LEU A 131 7.70 -6.56 -16.10
N GLU A 132 7.08 -6.11 -15.01
CA GLU A 132 5.94 -5.19 -15.05
C GLU A 132 5.92 -4.34 -13.78
N VAL A 133 5.53 -3.07 -13.94
CA VAL A 133 5.19 -2.16 -12.84
C VAL A 133 3.79 -1.66 -13.14
N LYS A 134 2.81 -2.10 -12.36
CA LYS A 134 1.42 -1.66 -12.49
C LYS A 134 1.08 -0.76 -11.31
N GLY A 135 1.22 0.55 -11.50
CA GLY A 135 0.77 1.55 -10.55
C GLY A 135 -0.76 1.56 -10.43
N TYR A 136 -1.23 1.85 -9.22
CA TYR A 136 -2.65 1.97 -8.90
C TYR A 136 -2.98 3.22 -8.05
N GLY A 137 -2.10 4.21 -8.07
CA GLY A 137 -2.31 5.51 -7.41
C GLY A 137 -1.68 5.65 -6.04
N GLY A 138 -2.32 6.44 -5.19
CA GLY A 138 -1.97 6.73 -3.80
C GLY A 138 -1.04 7.93 -3.60
N ALA A 139 -0.68 8.66 -4.65
CA ALA A 139 0.19 9.84 -4.54
C ALA A 139 -0.48 11.08 -3.92
N ILE A 140 -1.81 11.05 -3.81
CA ILE A 140 -2.67 12.02 -3.14
C ILE A 140 -3.67 11.24 -2.26
N LEU A 141 -4.30 10.21 -2.82
CA LEU A 141 -5.39 9.47 -2.18
C LEU A 141 -4.99 8.79 -0.88
N HIS A 142 -3.75 8.28 -0.78
CA HIS A 142 -3.29 7.54 0.40
C HIS A 142 -3.41 8.38 1.67
N GLU A 143 -2.72 9.53 1.70
CA GLU A 143 -2.76 10.42 2.87
C GLU A 143 -4.09 11.16 2.94
N LEU A 144 -4.74 11.50 1.83
CA LEU A 144 -6.04 12.17 1.86
C LEU A 144 -7.09 11.30 2.56
N LEU A 145 -7.23 10.05 2.16
CA LEU A 145 -8.22 9.11 2.68
C LEU A 145 -7.81 8.46 4.01
N TYR A 146 -6.55 8.59 4.43
CA TYR A 146 -6.08 8.07 5.71
C TYR A 146 -7.00 8.48 6.86
N ASP A 147 -7.49 7.50 7.61
CA ASP A 147 -8.41 7.67 8.75
C ASP A 147 -9.78 8.32 8.43
N ILE A 148 -10.14 8.51 7.16
CA ILE A 148 -11.48 9.01 6.76
C ILE A 148 -12.16 8.15 5.68
N ALA A 149 -11.46 7.19 5.08
CA ALA A 149 -11.97 6.33 4.00
C ALA A 149 -13.27 5.61 4.38
N GLY A 150 -13.44 5.25 5.65
CA GLY A 150 -14.65 4.57 6.16
C GLY A 150 -15.92 5.41 6.09
N ASN A 151 -15.85 6.71 5.83
CA ASN A 151 -17.04 7.56 5.68
C ASN A 151 -17.68 7.49 4.29
N PHE A 152 -17.00 6.92 3.30
CA PHE A 152 -17.46 6.84 1.91
C PHE A 152 -18.15 5.50 1.65
N CYS A 153 -19.44 5.43 1.99
CA CYS A 153 -20.24 4.21 1.94
C CYS A 153 -21.64 4.46 1.39
N GLU A 154 -22.34 3.40 0.98
CA GLU A 154 -23.66 3.48 0.32
C GLU A 154 -24.73 4.10 1.23
N GLU A 155 -24.60 3.95 2.54
CA GLU A 155 -25.49 4.50 3.55
C GLU A 155 -25.43 6.04 3.59
N HIS A 156 -24.32 6.64 3.13
CA HIS A 156 -24.16 8.08 3.02
C HIS A 156 -24.43 8.54 1.59
N THR A 157 -25.65 9.00 1.33
CA THR A 157 -26.09 9.45 0.01
C THR A 157 -25.11 10.46 -0.61
N GLY A 158 -24.62 10.16 -1.80
CA GLY A 158 -23.69 11.01 -2.55
C GLY A 158 -22.23 10.94 -2.09
N SER A 159 -21.90 10.20 -1.02
CA SER A 159 -20.50 10.08 -0.55
C SER A 159 -19.60 9.44 -1.62
N LEU A 160 -20.08 8.40 -2.30
CA LEU A 160 -19.34 7.72 -3.36
C LEU A 160 -19.09 8.61 -4.58
N ASP A 161 -19.90 9.63 -4.82
CA ASP A 161 -19.65 10.60 -5.90
C ASP A 161 -18.46 11.50 -5.56
N TYR A 162 -18.29 11.89 -4.30
CA TYR A 162 -17.07 12.57 -3.86
C TYR A 162 -15.85 11.66 -4.02
N LEU A 163 -15.96 10.39 -3.62
CA LEU A 163 -14.85 9.44 -3.77
C LEU A 163 -14.43 9.26 -5.24
N ARG A 164 -15.39 9.14 -6.16
CA ARG A 164 -15.12 9.07 -7.60
C ARG A 164 -14.40 10.32 -8.12
N ARG A 165 -14.82 11.52 -7.69
CA ARG A 165 -14.12 12.78 -8.06
C ARG A 165 -12.69 12.84 -7.54
N LEU A 166 -12.44 12.30 -6.34
CA LEU A 166 -11.08 12.18 -5.81
C LEU A 166 -10.22 11.26 -6.69
N PHE A 167 -10.78 10.12 -7.14
CA PHE A 167 -10.10 9.22 -8.07
C PHE A 167 -9.79 9.91 -9.40
N GLU A 168 -10.79 10.56 -10.00
CA GLU A 168 -10.63 11.32 -11.25
C GLU A 168 -9.55 12.40 -11.13
N THR A 169 -9.46 13.07 -9.98
CA THR A 169 -8.43 14.08 -9.73
C THR A 169 -7.02 13.46 -9.73
N GLU A 170 -6.81 12.35 -9.04
CA GLU A 170 -5.52 11.67 -9.03
C GLU A 170 -5.17 11.12 -10.42
N ASP A 171 -6.13 10.47 -11.09
CA ASP A 171 -5.96 9.93 -12.44
C ASP A 171 -5.55 11.02 -13.45
N GLN A 172 -6.17 12.21 -13.38
CA GLN A 172 -5.81 13.34 -14.23
C GLN A 172 -4.39 13.87 -13.95
N LEU A 173 -3.98 13.91 -12.68
CA LEU A 173 -2.62 14.33 -12.30
C LEU A 173 -1.56 13.32 -12.75
N THR A 174 -1.87 12.02 -12.65
CA THR A 174 -1.00 10.93 -13.13
C THR A 174 -0.93 10.94 -14.67
N ALA A 175 -2.07 11.07 -15.36
CA ALA A 175 -2.12 11.14 -16.83
C ALA A 175 -1.39 12.37 -17.39
N SER A 176 -1.41 13.49 -16.67
CA SER A 176 -0.64 14.70 -17.01
C SER A 176 0.80 14.68 -16.50
N GLN A 177 1.26 13.54 -15.93
CA GLN A 177 2.62 13.34 -15.41
C GLN A 177 3.05 14.34 -14.32
N LYS A 178 2.09 14.98 -13.65
CA LYS A 178 2.35 15.89 -12.53
C LYS A 178 2.70 15.14 -11.24
N ILE A 179 2.19 13.92 -11.11
CA ILE A 179 2.52 12.96 -10.06
C ILE A 179 2.79 11.59 -10.68
N ARG A 180 3.28 10.66 -9.88
CA ARG A 180 3.46 9.25 -10.25
C ARG A 180 2.69 8.39 -9.25
N ASP A 181 2.42 7.14 -9.58
CA ASP A 181 1.84 6.20 -8.62
C ASP A 181 2.82 5.93 -7.47
N ASP A 182 2.35 6.11 -6.25
CA ASP A 182 3.10 5.81 -5.04
C ASP A 182 2.95 4.35 -4.62
N PHE A 183 1.89 3.69 -5.09
CA PHE A 183 1.64 2.27 -4.87
C PHE A 183 1.52 1.51 -6.20
N PRO A 184 2.37 0.50 -6.41
CA PRO A 184 2.28 -0.40 -7.54
C PRO A 184 2.32 -1.88 -7.13
N VAL A 185 1.74 -2.72 -7.99
CA VAL A 185 2.13 -4.13 -8.05
C VAL A 185 3.29 -4.25 -9.02
N ILE A 186 4.44 -4.73 -8.54
CA ILE A 186 5.64 -4.95 -9.34
C ILE A 186 5.88 -6.45 -9.50
N ILE A 187 5.93 -6.93 -10.74
CA ILE A 187 6.25 -8.33 -11.06
C ILE A 187 7.71 -8.42 -11.44
N VAL A 188 8.44 -9.31 -10.77
CA VAL A 188 9.87 -9.51 -10.96
C VAL A 188 10.26 -10.96 -11.14
N ARG A 189 11.38 -11.16 -11.81
CA ARG A 189 12.06 -12.44 -11.95
C ARG A 189 13.46 -12.35 -11.41
N SER A 190 13.92 -13.36 -10.68
CA SER A 190 15.33 -13.48 -10.30
C SER A 190 16.19 -13.44 -11.56
N ARG A 191 17.32 -12.74 -11.49
CA ARG A 191 18.33 -12.86 -12.54
C ARG A 191 18.90 -14.28 -12.45
N GLU A 192 19.06 -14.95 -13.59
CA GLU A 192 19.78 -16.22 -13.62
C GLU A 192 21.23 -15.92 -13.23
N ALA A 193 21.80 -16.75 -12.35
CA ALA A 193 23.19 -16.64 -11.91
C ALA A 193 24.15 -17.00 -13.04
#